data_AF-I5B0U1-F1
#
_entry.id   AF-I5B0U1-F1
#
_cell.length_a   1.000
_cell.length_b   1.000
_cell.length_c   1.000
_cell.angle_alpha   90.00
_cell.angle_beta   90.00
_cell.angle_gamma   90.00
#
_symmetry.space_group_name_H-M   'P 1'
#
loop_
_entity.id
_entity.type
_entity.pdbx_description
1 polymer ?
#
loop_
_entity_poly.entity_id
_entity_poly.type
_entity_poly.pdbx_seq_one_letter_code
_entity_poly.pdbx_strand_id
1 'polypeptide(L)'
;MQIRHCPASAFLVSLVFTALIFVSGCGVSKGASPSDQVTPPQSGIAKQPLAVYHDFEDVLVPEELTIIRNRTVVVSTPGFRSGLLTLKGRVEPNSLYSFFSMSMEKDNWAVLSRIKAPETTIMVFQKATRCAVITIREEQIYTYVEIGIAPIFRGVSENPTSDGTY
;
A
#
# COMPACT_ATOMS: atom_id res chain seq x y z
N MET A 1 -42.53 17.89 -6.26
CA MET A 1 -43.22 16.70 -6.82
C MET A 1 -42.80 15.49 -5.97
N GLN A 2 -43.60 15.11 -4.98
CA GLN A 2 -43.27 14.04 -4.03
C GLN A 2 -43.60 12.69 -4.68
N ILE A 3 -42.57 11.91 -5.01
CA ILE A 3 -42.74 10.59 -5.61
C ILE A 3 -43.14 9.64 -4.48
N ARG A 4 -44.45 9.40 -4.34
CA ARG A 4 -44.98 8.37 -3.44
C ARG A 4 -44.49 7.01 -3.91
N HIS A 5 -43.42 6.50 -3.31
CA HIS A 5 -42.96 5.14 -3.55
C HIS A 5 -43.99 4.19 -2.92
N CYS A 6 -44.77 3.53 -3.78
CA CYS A 6 -45.75 2.56 -3.36
C CYS A 6 -45.00 1.33 -2.79
N PRO A 7 -45.27 0.89 -1.56
CA PRO A 7 -44.54 -0.21 -0.92
C PRO A 7 -44.67 -1.51 -1.73
N ALA A 8 -45.77 -1.69 -2.46
CA ALA A 8 -45.97 -2.82 -3.38
C ALA A 8 -45.00 -2.81 -4.57
N SER A 9 -44.64 -1.63 -5.09
CA SER A 9 -43.67 -1.48 -6.18
C SER A 9 -42.25 -1.77 -5.70
N ALA A 10 -41.90 -1.32 -4.48
CA ALA A 10 -40.61 -1.62 -3.88
C ALA A 10 -40.47 -3.12 -3.56
N PHE A 11 -41.55 -3.77 -3.12
CA PHE A 11 -41.59 -5.21 -2.87
C PHE A 11 -41.43 -6.03 -4.16
N LEU A 12 -42.12 -5.63 -5.24
CA LEU A 12 -42.01 -6.29 -6.54
C LEU A 12 -40.60 -6.14 -7.14
N VAL A 13 -39.99 -4.96 -7.04
CA VAL A 13 -38.61 -4.73 -7.51
C VAL A 13 -37.62 -5.55 -6.70
N SER A 14 -37.79 -5.65 -5.38
CA SER A 14 -36.96 -6.48 -4.50
C SER A 14 -37.07 -7.97 -4.84
N LEU A 15 -38.28 -8.47 -5.09
CA LEU A 15 -38.53 -9.86 -5.48
C LEU A 15 -37.85 -10.21 -6.81
N VAL A 16 -37.94 -9.31 -7.80
CA VAL A 16 -37.31 -9.48 -9.13
C VAL A 16 -35.79 -9.44 -9.02
N PHE A 17 -35.22 -8.53 -8.23
CA PHE A 17 -33.77 -8.44 -8.01
C PHE A 17 -33.20 -9.69 -7.32
N THR A 18 -33.94 -10.24 -6.35
CA THR A 18 -33.55 -11.45 -5.63
C THR A 18 -33.58 -12.68 -6.54
N ALA A 19 -34.56 -12.76 -7.45
CA ALA A 19 -34.65 -13.86 -8.43
C ALA A 19 -33.51 -13.84 -9.47
N LEU A 20 -33.01 -12.66 -9.85
CA LEU A 20 -31.92 -12.52 -10.83
C LEU A 20 -30.55 -12.99 -10.28
N ILE A 21 -30.35 -12.96 -8.96
CA ILE A 21 -29.07 -13.37 -8.32
C ILE A 21 -28.91 -14.89 -8.34
N PHE A 22 -30.00 -15.67 -8.36
CA PHE A 22 -29.95 -17.13 -8.30
C PHE A 22 -29.61 -17.83 -9.63
N VAL A 23 -29.50 -17.11 -10.75
CA VAL A 23 -29.28 -17.72 -12.09
C VAL A 23 -27.79 -17.75 -12.49
N SER A 24 -26.88 -17.22 -11.67
CA SER A 24 -25.43 -17.24 -11.97
C SER A 24 -24.73 -18.46 -11.37
N GLY A 25 -25.06 -19.66 -11.87
CA GLY A 25 -24.45 -20.92 -11.42
C GLY A 25 -24.25 -21.92 -12.55
N CYS A 26 -23.10 -21.85 -13.23
CA CYS A 26 -22.48 -22.86 -14.11
C CYS A 26 -21.02 -22.43 -14.30
N GLY A 27 -19.96 -23.23 -14.29
CA GLY A 27 -19.74 -24.67 -14.12
C GLY A 27 -18.23 -24.90 -14.27
N VAL A 28 -17.63 -25.73 -13.42
CA VAL A 28 -16.20 -26.06 -13.44
C VAL A 28 -15.95 -27.20 -14.44
N SER A 29 -14.89 -27.14 -15.25
CA SER A 29 -14.45 -28.27 -16.08
C SER A 29 -12.93 -28.25 -16.24
N LYS A 30 -12.26 -29.25 -15.66
CA LYS A 30 -10.86 -29.58 -15.88
C LYS A 30 -10.73 -30.38 -17.19
N GLY A 31 -9.69 -30.10 -17.98
CA GLY A 31 -9.21 -30.97 -19.04
C GLY A 31 -7.72 -30.71 -19.29
N ALA A 32 -6.90 -31.74 -19.16
CA ALA A 32 -5.45 -31.70 -19.38
C ALA A 32 -5.06 -32.44 -20.67
N SER A 33 -4.30 -31.76 -21.55
CA SER A 33 -3.21 -32.15 -22.49
C SER A 33 -3.24 -33.46 -23.32
N PRO A 34 -2.37 -33.67 -24.34
CA PRO A 34 -1.33 -32.82 -24.97
C PRO A 34 -1.39 -32.78 -26.53
N SER A 35 -0.67 -31.85 -27.17
CA SER A 35 0.06 -32.13 -28.43
C SER A 35 1.03 -31.02 -28.78
N ASP A 36 2.30 -31.40 -28.91
CA ASP A 36 3.43 -30.62 -29.43
C ASP A 36 3.19 -30.20 -30.89
N GLN A 37 3.39 -28.92 -31.23
CA GLN A 37 4.02 -28.54 -32.49
C GLN A 37 4.92 -27.31 -32.34
N VAL A 38 6.14 -27.52 -32.82
CA VAL A 38 7.32 -26.66 -32.78
C VAL A 38 7.20 -25.54 -33.82
N THR A 39 7.42 -24.29 -33.41
CA THR A 39 7.79 -23.16 -34.30
C THR A 39 8.63 -22.15 -33.48
N PRO A 40 9.90 -21.84 -33.87
CA PRO A 40 10.76 -20.88 -33.15
C PRO A 40 10.82 -19.51 -33.85
N PRO A 41 11.41 -18.47 -33.24
CA PRO A 41 10.98 -17.77 -32.03
C PRO A 41 10.67 -16.31 -32.38
N GLN A 42 9.40 -15.89 -32.37
CA GLN A 42 9.08 -14.48 -32.52
C GLN A 42 9.08 -13.82 -31.15
N SER A 43 10.07 -12.93 -30.97
CA SER A 43 10.38 -12.11 -29.81
C SER A 43 9.15 -11.64 -29.03
N GLY A 44 8.71 -12.48 -28.11
CA GLY A 44 7.80 -12.13 -27.04
C GLY A 44 8.67 -11.78 -25.86
N ILE A 45 8.77 -10.49 -25.54
CA ILE A 45 9.18 -10.08 -24.20
C ILE A 45 8.05 -10.57 -23.30
N ALA A 46 8.15 -11.82 -22.86
CA ALA A 46 7.45 -12.33 -21.70
C ALA A 46 7.88 -11.38 -20.58
N LYS A 47 6.99 -10.45 -20.25
CA LYS A 47 7.12 -9.62 -19.07
C LYS A 47 6.97 -10.58 -17.90
N GLN A 48 8.09 -11.20 -17.55
CA GLN A 48 8.31 -11.88 -16.29
C GLN A 48 7.60 -11.04 -15.22
N PRO A 49 6.75 -11.61 -14.35
CA PRO A 49 6.38 -10.92 -13.14
C PRO A 49 7.67 -10.80 -12.35
N LEU A 50 8.41 -9.71 -12.62
CA LEU A 50 9.53 -9.31 -11.80
C LEU A 50 8.92 -9.08 -10.43
N ALA A 51 9.12 -10.05 -9.53
CA ALA A 51 9.12 -9.80 -8.11
C ALA A 51 10.19 -8.73 -7.89
N VAL A 52 9.76 -7.47 -7.89
CA VAL A 52 10.63 -6.31 -7.68
C VAL A 52 10.93 -6.27 -6.20
N TYR A 53 12.20 -6.44 -5.84
CA TYR A 53 12.68 -6.23 -4.49
C TYR A 53 12.31 -4.83 -4.03
N HIS A 54 11.71 -4.76 -2.84
CA HIS A 54 11.26 -3.56 -2.16
C HIS A 54 12.44 -2.60 -1.97
N ASP A 55 12.39 -1.43 -2.62
CA ASP A 55 13.49 -0.46 -2.65
C ASP A 55 13.92 0.08 -1.27
N PHE A 56 13.17 -0.24 -0.21
CA PHE A 56 13.48 0.09 1.18
C PHE A 56 13.78 -1.19 1.96
N GLU A 57 15.07 -1.52 2.09
CA GLU A 57 15.54 -2.77 2.74
C GLU A 57 15.10 -2.92 4.20
N ASP A 58 14.72 -1.82 4.85
CA ASP A 58 14.45 -1.76 6.28
C ASP A 58 13.00 -1.40 6.63
N VAL A 59 12.08 -1.59 5.68
CA VAL A 59 10.64 -1.50 5.92
C VAL A 59 9.95 -2.70 5.30
N LEU A 60 9.42 -3.59 6.16
CA LEU A 60 8.62 -4.72 5.71
C LEU A 60 7.28 -4.25 5.14
N VAL A 61 6.83 -4.92 4.09
CA VAL A 61 5.55 -4.66 3.44
C VAL A 61 4.69 -5.93 3.52
N PRO A 62 3.42 -5.85 3.96
CA PRO A 62 2.51 -6.99 3.97
C PRO A 62 2.27 -7.55 2.56
N GLU A 63 2.22 -8.87 2.42
CA GLU A 63 2.03 -9.56 1.13
C GLU A 63 0.65 -9.30 0.52
N GLU A 64 -0.33 -8.95 1.34
CA GLU A 64 -1.70 -8.64 0.93
C GLU A 64 -1.83 -7.27 0.25
N LEU A 65 -0.76 -6.45 0.28
CA LEU A 65 -0.71 -5.14 -0.37
C LEU A 65 -0.04 -5.23 -1.73
N THR A 66 -0.65 -4.59 -2.73
CA THR A 66 -0.10 -4.46 -4.08
C THR A 66 0.42 -3.04 -4.32
N ILE A 67 1.62 -2.93 -4.89
CA ILE A 67 2.26 -1.65 -5.21
C ILE A 67 1.50 -0.92 -6.34
N ILE A 68 1.22 0.36 -6.12
CA ILE A 68 0.67 1.28 -7.12
C ILE A 68 1.82 2.00 -7.82
N ARG A 69 2.30 1.42 -8.93
CA ARG A 69 3.52 1.88 -9.62
C ARG A 69 3.47 3.35 -10.07
N ASN A 70 2.32 3.86 -10.49
CA ASN A 70 2.19 5.25 -10.96
C ASN A 70 2.12 6.28 -9.82
N ARG A 71 2.04 5.84 -8.56
CA ARG A 71 2.11 6.70 -7.36
C ARG A 71 3.37 6.44 -6.54
N THR A 72 4.22 5.52 -6.99
CA THR A 72 5.47 5.14 -6.34
C THR A 72 6.63 5.82 -7.05
N VAL A 73 7.51 6.46 -6.28
CA VAL A 73 8.73 7.09 -6.77
C VAL A 73 9.86 6.66 -5.85
N VAL A 74 10.93 6.13 -6.41
CA VAL A 74 12.13 5.74 -5.65
C VAL A 74 13.33 6.36 -6.34
N VAL A 75 14.17 7.00 -5.53
CA VAL A 75 15.44 7.59 -5.92
C VAL A 75 16.53 6.88 -5.14
N SER A 76 17.51 6.33 -5.87
CA SER A 76 18.68 5.68 -5.30
C SER A 76 19.92 6.50 -5.65
N THR A 77 20.62 6.99 -4.63
CA THR A 77 21.94 7.62 -4.75
C THR A 77 22.98 6.75 -4.06
N PRO A 78 24.28 6.89 -4.37
CA PRO A 78 25.32 6.21 -3.62
C PRO A 78 25.19 6.52 -2.12
N GLY A 79 24.94 5.50 -1.30
CA GLY A 79 24.84 5.60 0.15
C GLY A 79 23.43 5.77 0.74
N PHE A 80 22.39 6.09 -0.04
CA PHE A 80 21.01 6.10 0.48
C PHE A 80 19.92 5.92 -0.59
N ARG A 81 18.80 5.33 -0.18
CA ARG A 81 17.56 5.25 -0.95
C ARG A 81 16.47 6.07 -0.29
N SER A 82 15.67 6.75 -1.10
CA SER A 82 14.60 7.64 -0.63
C SER A 82 13.47 7.66 -1.64
N GLY A 83 12.28 8.03 -1.19
CA GLY A 83 11.12 8.04 -2.08
C GLY A 83 9.82 7.83 -1.35
N LEU A 84 8.80 7.56 -2.14
CA LEU A 84 7.43 7.29 -1.73
C LEU A 84 6.98 5.96 -2.35
N LEU A 85 6.65 4.97 -1.53
CA LEU A 85 6.04 3.73 -1.95
C LEU A 85 4.55 3.76 -1.61
N THR A 86 3.70 3.69 -2.63
CA THR A 86 2.25 3.65 -2.45
C THR A 86 1.74 2.24 -2.74
N LEU A 87 0.96 1.70 -1.82
CA LEU A 87 0.36 0.39 -1.90
C LEU A 87 -1.15 0.46 -1.67
N LYS A 88 -1.87 -0.57 -2.10
CA LYS A 88 -3.28 -0.79 -1.76
C LYS A 88 -3.58 -2.25 -1.50
N GLY A 89 -4.56 -2.50 -0.66
CA GLY A 89 -5.11 -3.83 -0.43
C GLY A 89 -6.47 -3.77 0.24
N ARG A 90 -7.10 -4.92 0.45
CA ARG A 90 -8.36 -5.06 1.18
C ARG A 90 -8.08 -5.55 2.59
N VAL A 91 -7.26 -4.77 3.32
CA VAL A 91 -6.79 -5.10 4.66
C VAL A 91 -7.32 -4.07 5.63
N GLU A 92 -7.77 -4.54 6.79
CA GLU A 92 -8.25 -3.70 7.88
C GLU A 92 -7.15 -2.71 8.33
N PRO A 93 -7.41 -1.38 8.38
CA PRO A 93 -6.42 -0.38 8.75
C PRO A 93 -5.75 -0.63 10.11
N ASN A 94 -6.49 -1.15 11.08
CA ASN A 94 -5.94 -1.46 12.41
C ASN A 94 -4.92 -2.61 12.38
N SER A 95 -5.11 -3.60 11.50
CA SER A 95 -4.13 -4.67 11.29
C SER A 95 -2.86 -4.12 10.66
N LEU A 96 -2.98 -3.23 9.67
CA LEU A 96 -1.83 -2.55 9.07
C LEU A 96 -1.08 -1.68 10.08
N TYR A 97 -1.80 -0.92 10.90
CA TYR A 97 -1.20 -0.13 11.99
C TYR A 97 -0.37 -1.00 12.93
N SER A 98 -0.91 -2.16 13.32
CA SER A 98 -0.25 -3.09 14.24
C SER A 98 0.98 -3.73 13.60
N PHE A 99 0.86 -4.15 12.34
CA PHE A 99 1.97 -4.68 11.55
C PHE A 99 3.12 -3.68 11.45
N PHE A 100 2.86 -2.44 11.02
CA PHE A 100 3.91 -1.44 10.86
C PHE A 100 4.49 -0.99 12.21
N SER A 101 3.69 -0.93 13.27
CA SER A 101 4.21 -0.59 14.61
C SER A 101 5.21 -1.64 15.07
N MET A 102 4.86 -2.93 14.95
CA MET A 102 5.71 -4.02 15.41
C MET A 102 6.95 -4.21 14.53
N SER A 103 6.80 -4.20 13.21
CA SER A 103 7.93 -4.40 12.28
C SER A 103 8.95 -3.27 12.38
N MET A 104 8.50 -2.02 12.40
CA MET A 104 9.40 -0.87 12.49
C MET A 104 10.19 -0.87 13.81
N GLU A 105 9.52 -1.11 14.95
CA GLU A 105 10.21 -1.18 16.24
C GLU A 105 11.19 -2.37 16.31
N LYS A 106 10.80 -3.53 15.78
CA LYS A 106 11.68 -4.71 15.67
C LYS A 106 12.94 -4.42 14.84
N ASP A 107 12.82 -3.59 13.80
CA ASP A 107 13.92 -3.18 12.93
C ASP A 107 14.65 -1.92 13.44
N ASN A 108 14.54 -1.65 14.74
CA ASN A 108 15.22 -0.58 15.47
C ASN A 108 14.90 0.84 14.96
N TRP A 109 13.69 1.05 14.45
CA TRP A 109 13.18 2.39 14.23
C TRP A 109 12.62 2.98 15.52
N ALA A 110 13.09 4.17 15.89
CA ALA A 110 12.52 4.92 17.01
C ALA A 110 11.19 5.55 16.60
N VAL A 111 10.18 5.42 17.45
CA VAL A 111 8.86 6.06 17.24
C VAL A 111 8.98 7.54 17.54
N LEU A 112 8.68 8.40 16.56
CA LEU A 112 8.58 9.85 16.77
C LEU A 112 7.15 10.31 17.01
N SER A 113 6.19 9.78 16.26
CA SER A 113 4.79 10.17 16.39
C SER A 113 3.84 9.11 15.84
N ARG A 114 2.62 9.09 16.39
CA ARG A 114 1.49 8.30 15.90
C ARG A 114 0.23 9.16 16.02
N ILE A 115 -0.42 9.40 14.89
CA ILE A 115 -1.63 10.21 14.79
C ILE A 115 -2.71 9.32 14.20
N LYS A 116 -3.85 9.22 14.90
CA LYS A 116 -5.01 8.44 14.44
C LYS A 116 -6.20 9.36 14.26
N ALA A 117 -6.81 9.29 13.09
CA ALA A 117 -8.11 9.85 12.74
C ALA A 117 -9.00 8.72 12.20
N PRO A 118 -10.34 8.92 12.10
CA PRO A 118 -11.26 7.85 11.71
C PRO A 118 -10.88 7.10 10.43
N GLU A 119 -10.43 7.80 9.39
CA GLU A 119 -10.09 7.20 8.08
C GLU A 119 -8.60 7.27 7.75
N THR A 120 -7.77 7.85 8.63
CA THR A 120 -6.36 8.08 8.33
C THR A 120 -5.49 7.95 9.57
N THR A 121 -4.44 7.15 9.46
CA THR A 121 -3.42 6.98 10.50
C THR A 121 -2.06 7.37 9.93
N ILE A 122 -1.29 8.17 10.66
CA ILE A 122 0.07 8.59 10.29
C ILE A 122 1.02 8.13 11.38
N MET A 123 2.12 7.49 10.99
CA MET A 123 3.14 6.98 11.89
C MET A 123 4.50 7.49 11.42
N VAL A 124 5.23 8.15 12.30
CA VAL A 124 6.54 8.75 12.00
C VAL A 124 7.60 8.04 12.82
N PHE A 125 8.65 7.61 12.12
CA PHE A 125 9.74 6.82 12.66
C PHE A 125 11.09 7.39 12.27
N GLN A 126 12.10 7.17 13.10
CA GLN A 126 13.45 7.69 12.87
C GLN A 126 14.52 6.63 13.13
N LYS A 127 15.53 6.64 12.25
CA LYS A 127 16.86 6.07 12.48
C LYS A 127 17.91 7.19 12.47
N ALA A 128 19.15 6.85 12.79
CA ALA A 128 20.24 7.83 12.88
C ALA A 128 20.40 8.74 11.65
N THR A 129 20.14 8.22 10.44
CA THR A 129 20.40 8.92 9.17
C THR A 129 19.17 9.11 8.29
N ARG A 130 18.00 8.62 8.71
CA ARG A 130 16.78 8.62 7.88
C ARG A 130 15.50 8.66 8.70
N CYS A 131 14.45 9.19 8.11
CA CYS A 131 13.08 9.24 8.63
C CYS A 131 12.18 8.38 7.74
N ALA A 132 11.18 7.74 8.34
CA ALA A 132 10.10 7.09 7.64
C ALA A 132 8.75 7.65 8.11
N VAL A 133 7.87 7.94 7.16
CA VAL A 133 6.48 8.34 7.40
C VAL A 133 5.59 7.30 6.73
N ILE A 134 4.74 6.67 7.52
CA ILE A 134 3.77 5.68 7.04
C ILE A 134 2.39 6.27 7.23
N THR A 135 1.66 6.45 6.14
CA THR A 135 0.27 6.89 6.13
C THR A 135 -0.62 5.75 5.69
N ILE A 136 -1.60 5.39 6.51
CA ILE A 136 -2.63 4.39 6.21
C ILE A 136 -3.93 5.16 6.02
N ARG A 137 -4.58 4.99 4.87
CA ARG A 137 -5.85 5.64 4.55
C ARG A 137 -6.88 4.60 4.15
N GLU A 138 -7.99 4.56 4.86
CA GLU A 138 -9.13 3.72 4.48
C GLU A 138 -10.00 4.46 3.47
N GLU A 139 -10.34 3.80 2.38
CA GLU A 139 -11.37 4.22 1.44
C GLU A 139 -12.43 3.11 1.32
N GLN A 140 -13.52 3.40 0.61
CA GLN A 140 -14.72 2.54 0.57
C GLN A 140 -14.48 1.11 0.05
N ILE A 141 -13.41 0.86 -0.70
CA ILE A 141 -13.09 -0.46 -1.28
C ILE A 141 -11.71 -0.96 -0.86
N TYR A 142 -10.76 -0.05 -0.66
CA TYR A 142 -9.36 -0.37 -0.44
C TYR A 142 -8.80 0.47 0.70
N THR A 143 -7.84 -0.10 1.39
CA THR A 143 -6.94 0.63 2.28
C THR A 143 -5.65 0.91 1.52
N TYR A 144 -5.22 2.16 1.53
CA TYR A 144 -4.00 2.62 0.92
C TYR A 144 -2.94 2.81 1.99
N VAL A 145 -1.71 2.46 1.64
CA VAL A 145 -0.53 2.71 2.48
C VAL A 145 0.48 3.49 1.67
N GLU A 146 0.94 4.60 2.22
CA GLU A 146 2.02 5.40 1.67
C GLU A 146 3.21 5.36 2.63
N ILE A 147 4.37 4.92 2.14
CA ILE A 147 5.60 4.81 2.90
C ILE A 147 6.61 5.77 2.29
N GLY A 148 6.83 6.90 2.96
CA GLY A 148 7.83 7.89 2.59
C GLY A 148 9.11 7.69 3.37
N ILE A 149 10.27 7.59 2.70
CA ILE A 149 11.58 7.51 3.34
C ILE A 149 12.48 8.63 2.80
N ALA A 150 13.13 9.36 3.70
CA ALA A 150 14.04 10.45 3.37
C ALA A 150 15.25 10.47 4.31
N PRO A 151 16.43 10.93 3.86
CA PRO A 151 17.57 11.10 4.73
C PRO A 151 17.30 12.25 5.72
N ILE A 152 17.88 12.15 6.91
CA ILE A 152 17.90 13.25 7.86
C ILE A 152 19.29 13.86 7.78
N PHE A 153 19.36 15.08 7.25
CA PHE A 153 20.55 15.90 7.38
C PHE A 153 20.56 16.45 8.81
N ARG A 154 21.41 15.87 9.66
CA ARG A 154 21.71 16.50 10.95
C ARG A 154 22.36 17.84 10.64
N GLY A 155 21.65 18.93 10.91
CA GLY A 155 22.26 20.25 10.86
C GLY A 155 23.53 20.24 11.69
N VAL A 156 24.63 20.73 11.13
CA VAL A 156 25.79 21.16 11.90
C VAL A 156 25.23 22.05 13.01
N SER A 157 25.42 21.65 14.26
CA SER A 157 25.22 22.54 15.39
C SER A 157 26.13 23.75 15.14
N GLU A 158 25.56 24.90 14.82
CA GLU A 158 26.22 26.14 15.22
C GLU A 158 26.31 26.07 16.74
N ASN A 159 27.47 25.65 17.24
CA ASN A 159 27.88 26.05 18.57
C ASN A 159 28.10 27.56 18.47
N PRO A 160 27.35 28.42 19.19
CA PRO A 160 27.88 29.73 19.51
C PRO A 160 29.02 29.51 20.50
N THR A 161 30.22 29.21 19.98
CA THR A 161 31.43 29.41 20.76
C THR A 161 31.55 30.91 20.95
N SER A 162 31.35 31.34 22.19
CA SER A 162 31.60 32.69 22.67
C SER A 162 32.93 33.22 22.15
N ASP A 163 32.94 34.38 21.50
CA ASP A 163 34.11 35.24 21.51
C ASP A 163 33.78 36.45 22.39
N GLY A 164 34.19 36.35 23.65
CA GLY A 164 34.30 37.51 24.49
C GLY A 164 35.57 38.26 24.09
N THR A 165 35.43 39.43 23.48
CA THR A 165 36.30 40.60 23.67
C THR A 165 35.74 41.75 22.84
N TYR A 166 35.31 42.83 23.50
CA TYR A 166 35.80 44.21 23.38
C TYR A 166 35.02 45.10 24.36
#